data_AF-A0A6V7JG23-F1
#
_entry.id   AF-A0A6V7JG23-F1
#
_cell.length_a   1.000
_cell.length_b   1.000
_cell.length_c   1.000
_cell.angle_alpha   90.00
_cell.angle_beta   90.00
_cell.angle_gamma   90.00
#
_symmetry.space_group_name_H-M   'P 1'
#
loop_
_entity.id
_entity.type
_entity.pdbx_description
1 polymer ?
#
loop_
_entity_poly.entity_id
_entity_poly.type
_entity_poly.pdbx_seq_one_letter_code
_entity_poly.pdbx_strand_id
1 'polypeptide(L)'
;LAIVTYLIWENVQMASLVGISLIIIQMIPMNVYVSKMSRGFRLKIAFQIDERMRLMNEILTGIKVIKMYCWERPFYRLMSSIRRQEIKKFTSLFYVRASHRATYTNNDRVTLFLTVMTYVLS
;
A
#
# COMPACT_ATOMS: atom_id res chain seq x y z
N LEU A 1 4.12 26.02 4.35
CA LEU A 1 4.89 25.90 3.09
C LEU A 1 5.50 27.24 2.71
N ALA A 2 4.73 28.28 2.34
CA ALA A 2 5.30 29.58 1.94
C ALA A 2 6.28 30.19 2.97
N ILE A 3 5.93 30.23 4.26
CA ILE A 3 6.81 30.76 5.34
C ILE A 3 8.07 29.90 5.53
N VAL A 4 7.92 28.57 5.42
CA VAL A 4 9.03 27.62 5.56
C VAL A 4 9.98 27.74 4.36
N THR A 5 9.42 27.84 3.14
CA THR A 5 10.18 28.07 1.92
C THR A 5 10.92 29.41 1.97
N TYR A 6 10.30 30.45 2.51
CA TYR A 6 10.92 31.76 2.69
C TYR A 6 12.12 31.71 3.65
N LEU A 7 11.96 31.07 4.82
CA LEU A 7 13.04 30.88 5.79
C LEU A 7 14.21 30.05 5.23
N ILE A 8 13.91 29.00 4.45
CA ILE A 8 14.96 28.17 3.83
C ILE A 8 15.66 28.94 2.70
N TRP A 9 14.92 29.75 1.92
CA TRP A 9 15.49 30.59 0.87
C TRP A 9 16.52 31.58 1.43
N GLU A 10 16.22 32.19 2.57
CA GLU A 10 17.10 33.14 3.23
C GLU A 10 18.41 32.49 3.73
N ASN A 11 18.35 31.25 4.20
CA ASN A 11 19.52 30.54 4.75
C ASN A 11 20.34 29.75 3.70
N VAL A 12 19.70 29.21 2.66
CA VAL A 12 20.27 28.17 1.78
C VAL A 12 20.27 28.59 0.29
N GLN A 13 19.72 29.77 -0.04
CA GLN A 13 19.71 30.36 -1.38
C GLN A 13 19.33 29.33 -2.48
N MET A 14 20.12 29.19 -3.54
CA MET A 14 19.80 28.35 -4.71
C MET A 14 19.72 26.85 -4.37
N ALA A 15 20.43 26.37 -3.36
CA ALA A 15 20.39 24.96 -2.96
C ALA A 15 19.02 24.53 -2.40
N SER A 16 18.22 25.49 -1.89
CA SER A 16 16.85 25.24 -1.42
C SER A 16 15.89 24.84 -2.55
N LEU A 17 16.02 25.45 -3.73
CA LEU A 17 15.19 25.16 -4.90
C LEU A 17 15.40 23.74 -5.40
N VAL A 18 16.66 23.27 -5.36
CA VAL A 18 17.02 21.90 -5.75
C VAL A 18 16.37 20.89 -4.81
N GLY A 19 16.43 21.10 -3.49
CA GLY A 19 15.75 20.23 -2.52
C GLY A 19 14.23 20.19 -2.71
N ILE A 20 13.60 21.34 -2.89
CA ILE A 20 12.14 21.45 -3.05
C ILE A 20 11.67 20.77 -4.35
N SER A 21 12.36 21.02 -5.46
CA SER A 21 12.04 20.39 -6.75
C SER A 21 12.16 18.86 -6.68
N LEU A 22 13.18 18.35 -5.99
CA LEU A 22 13.38 16.90 -5.80
C LEU A 22 12.22 16.25 -5.04
N ILE A 23 11.78 16.88 -3.94
CA ILE A 23 10.62 16.40 -3.16
C ILE A 23 9.37 16.38 -4.02
N ILE A 24 9.08 17.47 -4.74
CA ILE A 24 7.86 17.61 -5.54
C ILE A 24 7.85 16.59 -6.69
N ILE A 25 8.95 16.50 -7.43
CA ILE A 25 9.08 15.60 -8.57
C ILE A 25 9.06 14.13 -8.14
N GLN A 26 9.62 13.78 -6.99
CA GLN A 26 9.65 12.39 -6.52
C GLN A 26 8.33 11.99 -5.86
N MET A 27 7.76 12.83 -4.99
CA MET A 27 6.57 12.47 -4.22
C MET A 27 5.32 12.41 -5.07
N ILE A 28 5.03 13.42 -5.89
CA ILE A 28 3.74 13.54 -6.58
C ILE A 28 3.46 12.34 -7.50
N PRO A 29 4.32 12.00 -8.48
CA PRO A 29 4.03 10.89 -9.39
C PRO A 29 4.05 9.54 -8.68
N MET A 30 4.96 9.33 -7.72
CA MET A 30 5.04 8.08 -6.96
C MET A 30 3.77 7.83 -6.14
N ASN A 31 3.25 8.86 -5.47
CA ASN A 31 1.99 8.77 -4.72
C ASN A 31 0.80 8.45 -5.62
N VAL A 32 0.67 9.17 -6.74
CA VAL A 32 -0.43 8.95 -7.68
C VAL A 32 -0.41 7.52 -8.22
N TYR A 33 0.78 7.05 -8.61
CA TYR A 33 0.97 5.69 -9.11
C TYR A 33 0.61 4.63 -8.06
N VAL A 34 1.17 4.71 -6.85
CA VAL A 34 0.90 3.73 -5.78
C VAL A 34 -0.54 3.79 -5.30
N SER A 35 -1.15 4.97 -5.27
CA SER A 35 -2.57 5.14 -4.93
C SER A 35 -3.48 4.44 -5.95
N LYS A 36 -3.23 4.65 -7.25
CA LYS A 36 -3.97 4.00 -8.34
C LYS A 36 -3.82 2.47 -8.29
N MET A 37 -2.59 1.99 -8.11
CA MET A 37 -2.30 0.56 -7.99
C MET A 37 -2.99 -0.04 -6.75
N SER A 38 -2.85 0.60 -5.59
CA SER A 38 -3.51 0.18 -4.34
C SER A 38 -5.02 0.15 -4.45
N ARG A 39 -5.64 1.06 -5.22
CA ARG A 39 -7.08 1.07 -5.49
C ARG A 39 -7.50 -0.15 -6.30
N GLY A 40 -6.77 -0.50 -7.36
CA GLY A 40 -7.04 -1.70 -8.16
C GLY A 40 -6.97 -2.98 -7.33
N PHE A 41 -5.92 -3.13 -6.52
CA PHE A 41 -5.80 -4.29 -5.61
C PHE A 41 -6.93 -4.35 -4.58
N ARG A 42 -7.32 -3.21 -3.99
CA ARG A 42 -8.45 -3.15 -3.03
C ARG A 42 -9.76 -3.63 -3.66
N LEU A 43 -10.07 -3.20 -4.87
CA LEU A 43 -11.28 -3.63 -5.57
C LEU A 43 -11.29 -5.13 -5.85
N LYS A 44 -10.15 -5.67 -6.33
CA LYS A 44 -10.02 -7.10 -6.58
C LYS A 44 -10.17 -7.94 -5.32
N ILE A 45 -9.61 -7.47 -4.21
CA ILE A 45 -9.74 -8.10 -2.90
C ILE A 45 -11.18 -8.05 -2.39
N ALA A 46 -11.85 -6.90 -2.50
CA ALA A 46 -13.24 -6.74 -2.08
C ALA A 46 -14.15 -7.73 -2.80
N PHE A 47 -14.01 -7.85 -4.13
CA PHE A 47 -14.78 -8.82 -4.92
C PHE A 47 -14.62 -10.26 -4.43
N GLN A 48 -13.39 -10.68 -4.10
CA GLN A 48 -13.16 -12.03 -3.59
C GLN A 48 -13.75 -12.25 -2.19
N ILE A 49 -13.67 -11.25 -1.33
CA ILE A 49 -14.27 -11.31 0.01
C ILE A 49 -15.77 -11.47 -0.11
N ASP A 50 -16.41 -10.72 -0.99
CA ASP A 50 -17.85 -10.80 -1.26
C ASP A 50 -18.24 -12.18 -1.79
N GLU A 51 -17.46 -12.73 -2.72
CA GLU A 51 -17.65 -14.09 -3.25
C GLU A 51 -17.54 -15.16 -2.16
N ARG A 52 -16.50 -15.11 -1.31
CA ARG A 52 -16.35 -16.03 -0.17
C ARG A 52 -17.48 -15.88 0.84
N MET A 53 -17.90 -14.65 1.14
CA MET A 53 -19.01 -14.38 2.05
C MET A 53 -20.31 -14.97 1.52
N ARG A 54 -20.56 -14.84 0.21
CA ARG A 54 -21.70 -15.48 -0.46
C ARG A 54 -21.65 -17.01 -0.33
N LEU A 55 -20.52 -17.63 -0.66
CA LEU A 55 -20.35 -19.08 -0.53
C LEU A 55 -20.56 -19.56 0.91
N MET A 56 -20.06 -18.80 1.89
CA MET A 56 -20.32 -19.10 3.30
C MET A 56 -21.81 -19.03 3.66
N ASN A 57 -22.54 -18.03 3.17
CA ASN A 57 -23.99 -17.93 3.39
C ASN A 57 -24.76 -19.11 2.79
N GLU A 58 -24.38 -19.55 1.58
CA GLU A 58 -24.97 -20.73 0.94
C GLU A 58 -24.70 -22.00 1.78
N ILE A 59 -23.48 -22.16 2.31
CA ILE A 59 -23.11 -23.28 3.19
C ILE A 59 -23.88 -23.26 4.51
N LEU A 60 -24.02 -22.09 5.14
CA LEU A 60 -24.76 -21.93 6.39
C LEU A 60 -26.24 -22.28 6.22
N THR A 61 -26.83 -21.91 5.07
CA THR A 61 -28.21 -22.26 4.72
C THR A 61 -28.38 -23.79 4.60
N GLY A 62 -27.38 -24.51 4.09
CA GLY A 62 -27.38 -25.97 3.92
C GLY A 62 -26.77 -26.80 5.07
N ILE A 63 -26.48 -26.21 6.23
CA ILE A 63 -25.62 -26.82 7.26
C ILE A 63 -26.13 -28.16 7.81
N LYS A 64 -27.45 -28.35 7.86
CA LYS A 64 -28.08 -29.59 8.37
C LYS A 64 -27.69 -30.81 7.53
N VAL A 65 -27.64 -30.65 6.20
CA VAL A 65 -27.26 -31.71 5.27
C VAL A 65 -25.77 -32.06 5.44
N ILE A 66 -24.92 -31.03 5.55
CA ILE A 66 -23.47 -31.22 5.73
C ILE A 66 -23.16 -32.02 7.00
N LYS A 67 -23.86 -31.74 8.10
CA LYS A 67 -23.74 -32.49 9.36
C LYS A 67 -24.25 -33.92 9.23
N MET A 68 -25.41 -34.12 8.58
CA MET A 68 -25.98 -35.45 8.37
C MET A 68 -25.02 -36.38 7.62
N TYR A 69 -24.26 -35.85 6.66
CA TYR A 69 -23.27 -36.62 5.90
C TYR A 69 -21.82 -36.53 6.43
N CYS A 70 -21.60 -35.90 7.59
CA CYS A 70 -20.26 -35.68 8.17
C CYS A 70 -19.26 -34.99 7.21
N TRP A 71 -19.74 -34.14 6.29
CA TRP A 71 -18.94 -33.45 5.27
C TRP A 71 -18.23 -32.19 5.79
N GLU A 72 -18.23 -31.94 7.10
CA GLU A 72 -17.65 -30.75 7.72
C GLU A 72 -16.14 -30.60 7.42
N ARG A 73 -15.37 -31.69 7.51
CA ARG A 73 -13.91 -31.64 7.28
C ARG A 73 -13.53 -31.36 5.82
N PRO A 74 -14.14 -32.02 4.81
CA PRO A 74 -13.97 -31.63 3.41
C PRO A 74 -14.29 -30.16 3.14
N PHE A 75 -15.45 -29.67 3.62
CA PHE A 75 -15.85 -28.27 3.43
C PHE A 75 -14.90 -27.28 4.10
N TYR A 76 -14.44 -27.60 5.32
CA TYR A 76 -13.43 -26.79 6.00
C TYR A 76 -12.14 -26.68 5.18
N ARG A 77 -11.65 -27.79 4.62
CA ARG A 77 -10.44 -27.79 3.78
C ARG A 77 -10.64 -26.94 2.52
N LEU A 78 -11.81 -27.00 1.90
CA LEU A 78 -12.16 -26.16 0.74
C LEU A 78 -12.15 -24.67 1.11
N MET A 79 -12.83 -24.28 2.20
CA MET A 79 -12.85 -22.88 2.64
C MET A 79 -11.46 -22.39 3.05
N SER A 80 -10.66 -23.24 3.70
CA SER A 80 -9.28 -22.92 4.06
C SER A 80 -8.38 -22.69 2.84
N SER A 81 -8.58 -23.44 1.74
CA SER A 81 -7.78 -23.25 0.53
C SER A 81 -8.13 -21.93 -0.16
N ILE A 82 -9.41 -21.57 -0.23
CA ILE A 82 -9.89 -20.27 -0.74
C ILE A 82 -9.31 -19.14 0.10
N ARG A 83 -9.43 -19.21 1.43
CA ARG A 83 -8.89 -18.20 2.36
C ARG A 83 -7.37 -18.05 2.22
N ARG A 84 -6.63 -19.14 1.99
CA ARG A 84 -5.18 -19.09 1.76
C ARG A 84 -4.83 -18.30 0.49
N GLN A 85 -5.63 -18.41 -0.56
CA GLN A 85 -5.43 -17.63 -1.79
C GLN A 85 -5.75 -16.14 -1.58
N GLU A 86 -6.79 -15.81 -0.82
CA GLU A 86 -7.10 -14.42 -0.44
C GLU A 86 -5.95 -13.79 0.35
N ILE A 87 -5.45 -14.50 1.37
CA ILE A 87 -4.34 -14.02 2.21
C ILE A 87 -3.08 -13.78 1.37
N LYS A 88 -2.76 -14.64 0.41
CA LYS A 88 -1.63 -14.41 -0.51
C LYS A 88 -1.76 -13.09 -1.27
N LYS A 89 -2.96 -12.78 -1.78
CA LYS A 89 -3.23 -11.51 -2.49
C LYS A 89 -3.16 -10.30 -1.57
N PHE A 90 -3.70 -10.41 -0.35
CA PHE A 90 -3.52 -9.40 0.70
C PHE A 90 -2.05 -9.15 1.04
N THR A 91 -1.27 -10.23 1.14
CA THR A 91 0.17 -10.16 1.47
C THR A 91 0.93 -9.40 0.37
N SER A 92 0.64 -9.67 -0.91
CA SER A 92 1.22 -8.92 -2.02
C SER A 92 0.92 -7.42 -1.95
N LEU A 93 -0.34 -7.05 -1.67
CA LEU A 93 -0.72 -5.65 -1.46
C LEU A 93 -0.01 -5.04 -0.23
N PHE A 94 0.15 -5.82 0.83
CA PHE A 94 0.86 -5.37 2.02
C PHE A 94 2.34 -5.09 1.72
N TYR A 95 3.01 -5.95 0.94
CA TYR A 95 4.38 -5.71 0.48
C TYR A 95 4.51 -4.42 -0.36
N VAL A 96 3.56 -4.17 -1.27
CA VAL A 96 3.51 -2.91 -2.04
C VAL A 96 3.36 -1.70 -1.12
N ARG A 97 2.49 -1.78 -0.11
CA ARG A 97 2.29 -0.67 0.82
C ARG A 97 3.47 -0.47 1.77
N ALA A 98 4.08 -1.56 2.22
CA ALA A 98 5.26 -1.55 3.08
C ALA A 98 6.46 -0.94 2.35
N SER A 99 6.70 -1.34 1.10
CA SER A 99 7.74 -0.73 0.27
C SER A 99 7.50 0.76 0.04
N HIS A 100 6.27 1.16 -0.30
CA HIS A 100 5.93 2.58 -0.44
C HIS A 100 6.20 3.38 0.85
N ARG A 101 5.85 2.83 2.02
CA ARG A 101 6.14 3.45 3.31
C ARG A 101 7.64 3.57 3.57
N ALA A 102 8.41 2.53 3.26
CA ALA A 102 9.86 2.53 3.43
C ALA A 102 10.53 3.60 2.55
N THR A 103 10.11 3.75 1.29
CA THR A 103 10.64 4.81 0.42
C THR A 103 10.35 6.20 0.99
N TYR A 104 9.16 6.40 1.54
CA TYR A 104 8.78 7.66 2.20
C TYR A 104 9.68 8.03 3.38
N THR A 105 9.94 7.08 4.28
CA THR A 105 10.80 7.33 5.45
C THR A 105 12.28 7.56 5.08
N ASN A 106 12.72 7.01 3.95
CA ASN A 106 14.07 7.23 3.43
C ASN A 106 14.19 8.54 2.63
N ASN A 107 13.10 8.99 2.02
CA ASN A 107 13.08 10.18 1.18
C ASN A 107 13.61 11.41 1.92
N ASP A 108 13.16 11.64 3.16
CA ASP A 108 13.58 12.78 3.97
C ASP A 108 15.10 12.82 4.19
N ARG A 109 15.73 11.64 4.38
CA ARG A 109 17.19 11.53 4.57
C ARG A 109 17.95 11.83 3.27
N VAL A 110 17.45 11.30 2.15
CA VAL A 110 18.05 11.50 0.82
C VAL A 110 17.97 12.97 0.41
N THR A 111 16.82 13.61 0.63
CA THR A 111 16.63 15.03 0.37
C THR A 111 17.60 15.89 1.19
N LEU A 112 17.71 15.64 2.50
CA LEU A 112 18.64 16.39 3.35
C LEU A 112 20.10 16.26 2.88
N PHE A 113 20.54 15.04 2.57
CA PHE A 113 21.89 14.80 2.07
C PHE A 113 22.17 15.55 0.76
N LEU A 114 21.24 15.49 -0.20
CA LEU A 114 21.36 16.20 -1.49
C LEU A 114 21.36 17.71 -1.31
N THR A 115 20.52 18.26 -0.44
CA THR A 115 20.50 19.72 -0.17
C THR A 115 21.81 20.19 0.45
N VAL A 116 22.36 19.46 1.41
CA VAL A 116 23.66 19.80 2.02
C VAL A 116 24.80 19.67 1.02
N MET A 117 24.83 18.60 0.23
CA MET A 117 25.84 18.43 -0.84
C MET A 117 25.78 19.55 -1.87
N THR A 118 24.58 19.96 -2.27
CA THR A 118 24.40 21.06 -3.23
C THR A 118 24.88 22.36 -2.62
N TYR A 119 24.56 22.64 -1.35
CA TYR A 119 25.02 23.83 -0.62
C TYR A 119 26.54 23.89 -0.50
N VAL A 120 27.22 22.76 -0.26
CA VAL A 120 28.70 22.72 -0.20
C VAL A 120 29.35 22.93 -1.58
N LEU A 121 28.65 22.55 -2.66
CA LEU A 121 29.14 22.68 -4.03
C LEU A 121 28.84 24.05 -4.67
N SER A 122 27.95 24.86 -4.07
CA SER A 122 27.59 26.21 -4.57
C SER A 122 28.32 27.31 -3.81
#